data_AF-A0A7C7JV66-F1
#
_entry.id   AF-A0A7C7JV66-F1
#
_cell.length_a   1.000
_cell.length_b   1.000
_cell.length_c   1.000
_cell.angle_alpha   90.00
_cell.angle_beta   90.00
_cell.angle_gamma   90.00
#
_symmetry.space_group_name_H-M   'P 1'
#
loop_
_entity.id
_entity.type
_entity.pdbx_description
1 polymer ?
#
loop_
_entity_poly.entity_id
_entity_poly.type
_entity_poly.pdbx_seq_one_letter_code
_entity_poly.pdbx_strand_id
1 'polypeptide(L)'
;MSKELPNNQKQNEEVDLIVFFNLIGNAINKVLDFFKGIFKTLFSAIIYALKTLFKSWKIVLGLLVVAAGIGYAVEKSRPTIYSTEMLVEPYFNSKYQLVTNINYFNALIANKEKETLKQIFKVNDDVIDEVKGFAIEPGPESENDRLLQYEEFINQLDSVRAQEYSYEQFLENRSVYAGKYFLIKASAYKSNVFKDLEEGILSSFTNDYTDKEMKRRDELLEIEKENLEEQLKQVKELQKVYINVLEKESDNKKSNVTLGELSISTKDKQTTKEFELLQEEQKIRNSIQKI
;
A
#
# COMPACT_ATOMS: atom_id res chain seq x y z
N MET A 1 -30.48 -65.76 -51.60
CA MET A 1 -31.94 -65.65 -51.42
C MET A 1 -32.22 -64.52 -50.46
N SER A 2 -33.09 -63.62 -50.89
CA SER A 2 -33.48 -62.36 -50.26
C SER A 2 -34.39 -62.54 -49.03
N LYS A 3 -34.59 -61.39 -48.35
CA LYS A 3 -35.71 -60.97 -47.47
C LYS A 3 -35.41 -61.05 -45.97
N GLU A 4 -35.66 -60.04 -45.15
CA GLU A 4 -36.35 -58.75 -45.31
C GLU A 4 -35.98 -57.86 -44.11
N LEU A 5 -35.79 -56.55 -44.30
CA LEU A 5 -36.04 -55.57 -43.24
C LEU A 5 -37.56 -55.36 -43.15
N PRO A 6 -38.09 -55.17 -41.94
CA PRO A 6 -38.82 -53.93 -41.65
C PRO A 6 -38.43 -53.41 -40.26
N ASN A 7 -38.72 -52.18 -39.82
CA ASN A 7 -39.30 -50.99 -40.41
C ASN A 7 -39.03 -49.90 -39.37
N ASN A 8 -38.55 -48.74 -39.82
CA ASN A 8 -38.42 -47.55 -39.00
C ASN A 8 -39.83 -46.98 -38.80
N GLN A 9 -40.53 -47.40 -37.74
CA GLN A 9 -41.77 -46.76 -37.30
C GLN A 9 -41.45 -45.70 -36.26
N LYS A 10 -41.33 -44.46 -36.75
CA LYS A 10 -41.74 -43.28 -35.99
C LYS A 10 -43.23 -43.46 -35.67
N GLN A 11 -43.55 -44.00 -34.49
CA GLN A 11 -44.89 -43.93 -33.94
C GLN A 11 -44.97 -42.69 -33.04
N ASN A 12 -45.82 -41.76 -33.50
CA ASN A 12 -46.38 -40.62 -32.81
C ASN A 12 -46.17 -40.63 -31.30
N GLU A 13 -45.32 -39.70 -30.86
CA GLU A 13 -45.23 -39.18 -29.51
C GLU A 13 -46.53 -38.43 -29.14
N GLU A 14 -47.64 -39.14 -28.99
CA GLU A 14 -48.53 -38.76 -27.89
C GLU A 14 -47.94 -39.44 -26.66
N VAL A 15 -46.98 -38.74 -26.05
CA VAL A 15 -46.48 -39.11 -24.74
C VAL A 15 -47.69 -39.07 -23.81
N ASP A 16 -48.29 -40.24 -23.57
CA ASP A 16 -49.41 -40.38 -22.66
C ASP A 16 -48.97 -39.83 -21.31
N LEU A 17 -49.48 -38.63 -20.98
CA LEU A 17 -48.94 -37.82 -19.89
C LEU A 17 -48.99 -38.59 -18.57
N ILE A 18 -49.96 -39.49 -18.42
CA ILE A 18 -50.10 -40.37 -17.26
C ILE A 18 -48.92 -41.37 -17.16
N VAL A 19 -48.50 -41.95 -18.28
CA VAL A 19 -47.33 -42.84 -18.33
C VAL A 19 -46.05 -42.06 -18.05
N PHE A 20 -45.92 -40.85 -18.61
CA PHE A 20 -44.80 -39.96 -18.36
C PHE A 20 -44.71 -39.49 -16.89
N PHE A 21 -45.83 -39.08 -16.29
CA PHE A 21 -45.90 -38.72 -14.88
C PHE A 21 -45.61 -39.90 -13.96
N ASN A 22 -46.04 -41.12 -14.30
CA ASN A 22 -45.66 -42.33 -13.55
C ASN A 22 -44.17 -42.67 -13.69
N LEU A 23 -43.58 -42.47 -14.87
CA LEU A 23 -42.14 -42.69 -15.10
C LEU A 23 -41.30 -41.66 -14.33
N ILE A 24 -41.72 -40.40 -14.32
CA ILE A 24 -41.13 -39.33 -13.50
C ILE A 24 -41.30 -39.61 -12.01
N GLY A 25 -42.50 -40.01 -11.57
CA GLY A 25 -42.77 -40.36 -10.17
C GLY A 25 -41.88 -41.50 -9.69
N ASN A 26 -41.68 -42.52 -10.53
CA ASN A 26 -40.76 -43.61 -10.24
C ASN A 26 -39.28 -43.18 -10.25
N ALA A 27 -38.89 -42.25 -11.12
CA ALA A 27 -37.55 -41.67 -11.12
C ALA A 27 -37.28 -40.84 -9.85
N ILE A 28 -38.24 -39.99 -9.45
CA ILE A 28 -38.17 -39.21 -8.21
C ILE A 28 -38.13 -40.12 -6.99
N ASN A 29 -38.97 -41.16 -6.92
CA ASN A 29 -38.95 -42.12 -5.83
C ASN A 29 -37.59 -42.83 -5.71
N LYS A 30 -36.97 -43.21 -6.82
CA LYS A 30 -35.61 -43.78 -6.82
C LYS A 30 -34.56 -42.81 -6.29
N VAL A 31 -34.66 -41.53 -6.64
CA VAL A 31 -33.77 -40.48 -6.12
C VAL A 31 -33.98 -40.28 -4.62
N LEU A 32 -35.23 -40.21 -4.16
CA LEU A 32 -35.54 -40.08 -2.73
C LEU A 32 -35.09 -41.31 -1.92
N ASP A 33 -35.27 -42.53 -2.45
CA ASP A 33 -34.79 -43.75 -1.82
C ASP A 33 -33.26 -43.84 -1.78
N PHE A 34 -32.57 -43.31 -2.78
CA PHE A 34 -31.11 -43.17 -2.77
C PHE A 34 -30.65 -42.27 -1.61
N PHE A 35 -31.23 -41.07 -1.47
CA PHE A 35 -30.92 -40.17 -0.36
C PHE A 35 -31.30 -40.80 0.99
N LYS A 36 -32.47 -41.44 1.09
CA LYS A 36 -32.90 -42.18 2.29
C LYS A 36 -31.91 -43.28 2.68
N GLY A 37 -31.34 -43.99 1.71
CA GLY A 37 -30.28 -44.98 1.91
C GLY A 37 -28.99 -44.34 2.47
N ILE A 38 -28.56 -43.20 1.91
CA ILE A 38 -27.40 -42.45 2.39
C ILE A 38 -27.62 -41.98 3.82
N PHE A 39 -28.76 -41.32 4.10
CA PHE A 39 -29.09 -40.83 5.44
C PHE A 39 -29.16 -41.97 6.44
N LYS A 40 -29.82 -43.09 6.12
CA LYS A 40 -29.89 -44.26 7.01
C LYS A 40 -28.51 -44.83 7.31
N THR A 41 -27.65 -44.92 6.31
CA THR A 41 -26.28 -45.43 6.48
C THR A 41 -25.45 -44.49 7.37
N LEU A 42 -25.51 -43.19 7.10
CA LEU A 42 -24.82 -42.16 7.90
C LEU A 42 -25.29 -42.16 9.36
N PHE A 43 -26.61 -42.14 9.60
CA PHE A 43 -27.17 -42.18 10.94
C PHE A 43 -26.83 -43.47 11.67
N SER A 44 -26.85 -44.61 10.97
CA SER A 44 -26.45 -45.88 11.58
C SER A 44 -24.97 -45.89 11.97
N ALA A 45 -24.09 -45.36 11.12
CA ALA A 45 -22.66 -45.23 11.42
C ALA A 45 -22.43 -44.34 12.66
N ILE A 46 -23.14 -43.21 12.75
CA ILE A 46 -23.09 -42.30 13.92
C ILE A 46 -23.57 -43.03 15.18
N ILE A 47 -24.69 -43.76 15.11
CA ILE A 47 -25.23 -44.53 16.25
C ILE A 47 -24.25 -45.61 16.71
N TYR A 48 -23.63 -46.34 15.79
CA TYR A 48 -22.63 -47.36 16.15
C TYR A 48 -21.35 -46.75 16.72
N ALA A 49 -20.90 -45.60 16.20
CA ALA A 49 -19.79 -44.84 16.76
C ALA A 49 -20.12 -44.39 18.19
N LEU A 50 -21.28 -43.75 18.41
CA LEU A 50 -21.76 -43.35 19.73
C LEU A 50 -21.90 -44.53 20.69
N LYS A 51 -22.49 -45.64 20.24
CA LYS A 51 -22.63 -46.86 21.04
C LYS A 51 -21.27 -47.40 21.50
N THR A 52 -20.26 -47.33 20.63
CA THR A 52 -18.88 -47.71 20.96
C THR A 52 -18.27 -46.76 21.97
N LEU A 53 -18.48 -45.45 21.81
CA LEU A 53 -18.03 -44.43 22.77
C LEU A 53 -18.67 -44.63 24.16
N PHE A 54 -19.98 -44.87 24.24
CA PHE A 54 -20.67 -45.12 25.50
C PHE A 54 -20.31 -46.46 26.15
N LYS A 55 -20.13 -47.52 25.35
CA LYS A 55 -19.74 -48.85 25.88
C LYS A 55 -18.32 -48.83 26.46
N SER A 56 -17.41 -48.09 25.82
CA SER A 56 -16.00 -47.97 26.22
C SER A 56 -15.70 -46.62 26.88
N TRP A 57 -16.69 -45.98 27.51
CA TRP A 57 -16.59 -44.60 27.99
C TRP A 57 -15.40 -44.34 28.92
N LYS A 58 -14.99 -45.34 29.73
CA LYS A 58 -13.81 -45.25 30.60
C LYS A 58 -12.50 -45.11 29.83
N ILE A 59 -12.36 -45.85 28.73
CA ILE A 59 -11.19 -45.80 27.84
C ILE A 59 -11.16 -44.46 27.10
N VAL A 60 -12.32 -44.03 26.59
CA VAL A 60 -12.49 -42.73 25.93
C VAL A 60 -12.16 -41.58 26.88
N LEU A 61 -12.66 -41.64 28.12
CA LEU A 61 -12.36 -40.63 29.15
C LEU A 61 -10.86 -40.60 29.49
N GLY A 62 -10.22 -41.78 29.62
CA GLY A 62 -8.78 -41.87 29.84
C GLY A 62 -7.97 -41.23 28.71
N LEU A 63 -8.33 -41.50 27.45
CA LEU A 63 -7.70 -40.89 26.29
C LEU A 63 -7.89 -39.36 26.27
N LEU A 64 -9.09 -38.89 26.64
CA LEU A 64 -9.41 -37.46 26.70
C LEU A 64 -8.57 -36.75 27.77
N VAL A 65 -8.40 -37.34 28.95
CA VAL A 65 -7.54 -36.80 30.01
C VAL A 65 -6.08 -36.76 29.58
N VAL A 66 -5.57 -37.81 28.91
CA VAL A 66 -4.19 -37.83 28.38
C VAL A 66 -4.01 -36.76 27.30
N ALA A 67 -4.95 -36.65 26.36
CA ALA A 67 -4.92 -35.63 25.32
C ALA A 67 -4.98 -34.21 25.89
N ALA A 68 -5.81 -33.97 26.92
CA ALA A 68 -5.88 -32.70 27.63
C ALA A 68 -4.58 -32.41 28.39
N GLY A 69 -3.97 -33.42 29.03
CA GLY A 69 -2.68 -33.29 29.71
C GLY A 69 -1.54 -32.94 28.75
N ILE A 70 -1.48 -33.63 27.59
CA ILE A 70 -0.52 -33.31 26.52
C ILE A 70 -0.79 -31.92 25.98
N GLY A 71 -2.05 -31.56 25.70
CA GLY A 71 -2.44 -30.24 25.21
C GLY A 71 -2.02 -29.13 26.17
N TYR A 72 -2.26 -29.31 27.47
CA TYR A 72 -1.84 -28.38 28.51
C TYR A 72 -0.31 -28.26 28.59
N ALA A 73 0.41 -29.37 28.51
CA ALA A 73 1.87 -29.36 28.52
C ALA A 73 2.44 -28.62 27.29
N VAL A 74 1.88 -28.86 26.10
CA VAL A 74 2.25 -28.16 24.87
C VAL A 74 1.98 -26.66 25.00
N GLU A 75 0.79 -26.27 25.47
CA GLU A 75 0.44 -24.86 25.65
C GLU A 75 1.36 -24.17 26.67
N LYS A 76 1.63 -24.83 27.80
CA LYS A 76 2.52 -24.30 28.84
C LYS A 76 3.97 -24.17 28.38
N SER A 77 4.41 -25.01 27.44
CA SER A 77 5.77 -24.97 26.88
C SER A 77 5.98 -23.91 25.80
N ARG A 78 4.91 -23.34 25.23
CA ARG A 78 5.01 -22.31 24.20
C ARG A 78 5.36 -20.97 24.84
N PRO A 79 6.47 -20.33 24.43
CA PRO A 79 6.80 -19.01 24.93
C PRO A 79 5.78 -17.99 24.41
N THR A 80 5.40 -17.04 25.27
CA THR A 80 4.59 -15.89 24.86
C THR A 80 5.40 -15.03 23.91
N ILE A 81 4.79 -14.65 22.78
CA ILE A 81 5.41 -13.78 21.78
C ILE A 81 4.62 -12.47 21.77
N TYR A 82 5.34 -11.38 21.95
CA TYR A 82 4.85 -10.04 21.78
C TYR A 82 5.21 -9.55 20.38
N SER A 83 4.36 -8.69 19.82
CA SER A 83 4.61 -8.06 18.53
C SER A 83 4.27 -6.58 18.62
N THR A 84 5.09 -5.75 17.96
CA THR A 84 4.83 -4.33 17.75
C THR A 84 4.83 -4.04 16.25
N GLU A 85 4.17 -2.96 15.87
CA GLU A 85 4.10 -2.52 14.48
C GLU A 85 4.56 -1.06 14.37
N MET A 86 5.28 -0.76 13.30
CA MET A 86 5.77 0.58 12.98
C MET A 86 5.40 0.91 11.54
N LEU A 87 4.78 2.06 11.33
CA LEU A 87 4.46 2.56 9.99
C LEU A 87 5.58 3.46 9.50
N VAL A 88 6.10 3.19 8.31
CA VAL A 88 7.25 3.92 7.74
C VAL A 88 7.01 4.31 6.29
N GLU A 89 7.58 5.46 5.90
CA GLU A 89 7.56 5.99 4.54
C GLU A 89 9.00 6.05 4.01
N PRO A 90 9.42 5.13 3.11
CA PRO A 90 10.75 5.16 2.54
C PRO A 90 10.89 6.27 1.49
N TYR A 91 11.85 7.18 1.69
CA TYR A 91 12.20 8.22 0.71
C TYR A 91 13.27 7.75 -0.28
N PHE A 92 13.48 8.51 -1.36
CA PHE A 92 14.57 8.29 -2.35
C PHE A 92 14.62 6.87 -2.94
N ASN A 93 13.45 6.26 -3.19
CA ASN A 93 13.34 4.90 -3.72
C ASN A 93 14.01 3.80 -2.86
N SER A 94 14.22 4.06 -1.56
CA SER A 94 14.87 3.11 -0.62
C SER A 94 14.01 1.89 -0.23
N LYS A 95 12.77 1.79 -0.73
CA LYS A 95 11.81 0.73 -0.38
C LYS A 95 12.35 -0.70 -0.58
N TYR A 96 13.10 -0.95 -1.66
CA TYR A 96 13.70 -2.27 -1.91
C TYR A 96 14.85 -2.57 -0.95
N GLN A 97 15.62 -1.54 -0.59
CA GLN A 97 16.68 -1.65 0.40
C GLN A 97 16.10 -1.98 1.78
N LEU A 98 15.00 -1.33 2.16
CA LEU A 98 14.29 -1.62 3.39
C LEU A 98 13.90 -3.10 3.50
N VAL A 99 13.23 -3.63 2.47
CA VAL A 99 12.85 -5.06 2.43
C VAL A 99 14.09 -5.96 2.55
N THR A 100 15.16 -5.60 1.85
CA THR A 100 16.43 -6.35 1.89
C THR A 100 17.06 -6.33 3.28
N ASN A 101 17.03 -5.19 3.97
CA ASN A 101 17.57 -5.05 5.32
C ASN A 101 16.78 -5.85 6.36
N ILE A 102 15.45 -5.85 6.28
CA ILE A 102 14.60 -6.69 7.13
C ILE A 102 14.92 -8.18 6.93
N ASN A 103 15.08 -8.62 5.68
CA ASN A 103 15.49 -9.99 5.37
C ASN A 103 16.89 -10.31 5.91
N TYR A 104 17.81 -9.36 5.80
CA TYR A 104 19.16 -9.49 6.35
C TYR A 104 19.15 -9.64 7.88
N PHE A 105 18.35 -8.86 8.60
CA PHE A 105 18.21 -8.99 10.05
C PHE A 105 17.69 -10.36 10.45
N ASN A 106 16.67 -10.87 9.74
CA ASN A 106 16.16 -12.22 9.96
C ASN A 106 17.22 -13.30 9.68
N ALA A 107 18.05 -13.12 8.66
CA ALA A 107 19.17 -14.03 8.38
C ALA A 107 20.21 -14.01 9.50
N LEU A 108 20.55 -12.83 10.04
CA LEU A 108 21.44 -12.71 11.20
C LEU A 108 20.87 -13.39 12.45
N ILE A 109 19.57 -13.21 12.72
CA ILE A 109 18.88 -13.87 13.84
C ILE A 109 18.92 -15.40 13.65
N ALA A 110 18.61 -15.89 12.46
CA ALA A 110 18.62 -17.32 12.14
C ALA A 110 20.03 -17.93 12.30
N ASN A 111 21.07 -17.20 11.90
CA ASN A 111 22.47 -17.61 12.03
C ASN A 111 23.06 -17.37 13.43
N LYS A 112 22.30 -16.78 14.36
CA LYS A 112 22.75 -16.42 15.72
C LYS A 112 23.94 -15.46 15.73
N GLU A 113 24.01 -14.57 14.73
CA GLU A 113 25.05 -13.54 14.57
C GLU A 113 24.76 -12.32 15.48
N LYS A 114 24.85 -12.53 16.79
CA LYS A 114 24.44 -11.53 17.80
C LYS A 114 25.28 -10.25 17.78
N GLU A 115 26.60 -10.37 17.59
CA GLU A 115 27.52 -9.22 17.60
C GLU A 115 27.20 -8.22 16.49
N THR A 116 26.87 -8.71 15.29
CA THR A 116 26.46 -7.86 14.16
C THR A 116 25.14 -7.16 14.46
N LEU A 117 24.16 -7.88 15.02
CA LEU A 117 22.87 -7.29 15.40
C LEU A 117 23.04 -6.19 16.46
N LYS A 118 23.89 -6.40 17.47
CA LYS A 118 24.17 -5.38 18.49
C LYS A 118 24.77 -4.12 17.90
N GLN A 119 25.67 -4.26 16.94
CA GLN A 119 26.28 -3.10 16.27
C GLN A 119 25.25 -2.33 15.44
N ILE A 120 24.38 -3.03 14.72
CA ILE A 120 23.32 -2.40 13.90
C ILE A 120 22.29 -1.71 14.79
N PHE A 121 21.76 -2.41 15.80
CA PHE A 121 20.69 -1.90 16.64
C PHE A 121 21.19 -1.03 17.80
N LYS A 122 22.50 -1.00 18.07
CA LYS A 122 23.14 -0.31 19.20
C LYS A 122 22.57 -0.72 20.56
N VAL A 123 22.27 -2.00 20.72
CA VAL A 123 21.69 -2.58 21.94
C VAL A 123 22.59 -3.67 22.53
N ASN A 124 22.26 -4.09 23.75
CA ASN A 124 22.97 -5.13 24.47
C ASN A 124 22.46 -6.55 24.13
N ASP A 125 23.19 -7.57 24.58
CA ASP A 125 22.85 -8.99 24.35
C ASP A 125 21.47 -9.36 24.89
N ASP A 126 21.07 -8.80 26.04
CA ASP A 126 19.78 -9.07 26.69
C ASP A 126 18.58 -8.59 25.86
N VAL A 127 18.78 -7.62 24.96
CA VAL A 127 17.75 -7.16 24.03
C VAL A 127 17.68 -8.08 22.81
N ILE A 128 18.83 -8.36 22.18
CA ILE A 128 18.89 -9.18 20.96
C ILE A 128 18.41 -10.62 21.20
N ASP A 129 18.71 -11.20 22.37
CA ASP A 129 18.31 -12.56 22.73
C ASP A 129 16.80 -12.75 22.82
N GLU A 130 16.08 -11.66 23.06
CA GLU A 130 14.63 -11.65 23.16
C GLU A 130 13.98 -11.42 21.79
N VAL A 131 14.73 -10.99 20.78
CA VAL A 131 14.20 -10.75 19.42
C VAL A 131 14.00 -12.06 18.69
N LYS A 132 12.76 -12.30 18.26
CA LYS A 132 12.38 -13.46 17.47
C LYS A 132 12.55 -13.20 15.97
N GLY A 133 12.25 -12.00 15.50
CA GLY A 133 12.35 -11.65 14.09
C GLY A 133 11.56 -10.41 13.69
N PHE A 134 11.69 -10.04 12.43
CA PHE A 134 11.05 -8.90 11.80
C PHE A 134 10.23 -9.33 10.58
N ALA A 135 9.17 -8.61 10.28
CA ALA A 135 8.41 -8.76 9.06
C ALA A 135 8.12 -7.39 8.44
N ILE A 136 7.97 -7.35 7.13
CA ILE A 136 7.58 -6.16 6.39
C ILE A 136 6.36 -6.48 5.53
N GLU A 137 5.35 -5.64 5.65
CA GLU A 137 4.10 -5.74 4.91
C GLU A 137 3.80 -4.40 4.21
N PRO A 138 3.04 -4.41 3.10
CA PRO A 138 2.50 -3.18 2.54
C PRO A 138 1.66 -2.45 3.60
N GLY A 139 1.85 -1.14 3.71
CA GLY A 139 1.08 -0.32 4.63
C GLY A 139 -0.38 -0.13 4.16
N PRO A 140 -1.22 0.49 5.00
CA PRO A 140 -2.57 0.86 4.61
C PRO A 140 -2.55 1.86 3.44
N GLU A 141 -3.41 1.62 2.46
CA GLU A 141 -3.63 2.49 1.30
C GLU A 141 -5.12 2.76 1.15
N SER A 142 -5.46 4.02 0.83
CA SER A 142 -6.83 4.36 0.44
C SER A 142 -7.08 4.05 -1.03
N GLU A 143 -8.35 3.90 -1.41
CA GLU A 143 -8.72 3.79 -2.84
C GLU A 143 -8.30 5.02 -3.64
N ASN A 144 -8.29 6.21 -3.02
CA ASN A 144 -7.80 7.42 -3.68
C ASN A 144 -6.31 7.32 -4.01
N ASP A 145 -5.50 6.79 -3.10
CA ASP A 145 -4.06 6.59 -3.33
C ASP A 145 -3.82 5.60 -4.48
N ARG A 146 -4.65 4.55 -4.56
CA ARG A 146 -4.57 3.55 -5.63
C ARG A 146 -4.97 4.14 -6.98
N LEU A 147 -5.99 4.99 -7.00
CA LEU A 147 -6.43 5.68 -8.21
C LEU A 147 -5.37 6.67 -8.70
N LEU A 148 -4.74 7.43 -7.80
CA LEU A 148 -3.64 8.33 -8.15
C LEU A 148 -2.43 7.57 -8.73
N GLN A 149 -2.07 6.42 -8.13
CA GLN A 149 -1.02 5.57 -8.68
C GLN A 149 -1.37 5.03 -10.07
N TYR A 150 -2.64 4.69 -10.30
CA TYR A 150 -3.11 4.28 -11.62
C TYR A 150 -3.05 5.42 -12.64
N GLU A 151 -3.48 6.62 -12.26
CA GLU A 151 -3.40 7.81 -13.11
C GLU A 151 -1.94 8.12 -13.48
N GLU A 152 -1.02 8.06 -12.51
CA GLU A 152 0.41 8.23 -12.75
C GLU A 152 0.97 7.15 -13.71
N PHE A 153 0.57 5.89 -13.54
CA PHE A 153 0.94 4.80 -14.43
C PHE A 153 0.43 5.03 -15.87
N ILE A 154 -0.85 5.38 -16.03
CA ILE A 154 -1.45 5.64 -17.34
C ILE A 154 -0.80 6.84 -18.04
N ASN A 155 -0.45 7.89 -17.29
CA ASN A 155 0.22 9.07 -17.83
C ASN A 155 1.64 8.79 -18.38
N GLN A 156 2.26 7.68 -17.97
CA GLN A 156 3.56 7.24 -18.50
C GLN A 156 3.41 6.42 -19.80
N LEU A 157 2.20 6.02 -20.17
CA LEU A 157 1.92 5.24 -21.36
C LEU A 157 1.53 6.12 -22.55
N ASP A 158 1.74 5.58 -23.75
CA ASP A 158 1.19 6.18 -24.97
C ASP A 158 -0.34 6.05 -25.01
N SER A 159 -1.02 6.93 -25.75
CA SER A 159 -2.48 7.00 -25.78
C SER A 159 -3.17 5.74 -26.29
N VAL A 160 -2.49 4.92 -27.09
CA VAL A 160 -3.03 3.63 -27.56
C VAL A 160 -2.97 2.61 -26.43
N ARG A 161 -1.82 2.47 -25.77
CA ARG A 161 -1.66 1.55 -24.63
C ARG A 161 -2.43 1.94 -23.39
N ALA A 162 -2.60 3.24 -23.14
CA ALA A 162 -3.40 3.76 -22.05
C ALA A 162 -4.86 3.29 -22.11
N GLN A 163 -5.40 3.05 -23.32
CA GLN A 163 -6.76 2.54 -23.51
C GLN A 163 -6.89 1.03 -23.29
N GLU A 164 -5.77 0.29 -23.37
CA GLU A 164 -5.75 -1.17 -23.25
C GLU A 164 -5.62 -1.66 -21.81
N TYR A 165 -5.10 -0.83 -20.90
CA TYR A 165 -4.95 -1.16 -19.48
C TYR A 165 -6.14 -0.68 -18.66
N SER A 166 -6.81 -1.59 -17.96
CA SER A 166 -7.85 -1.25 -16.98
C SER A 166 -7.29 -1.03 -15.58
N TYR A 167 -8.07 -0.37 -14.71
CA TYR A 167 -7.73 -0.18 -13.30
C TYR A 167 -7.57 -1.53 -12.57
N GLU A 168 -8.45 -2.49 -12.85
CA GLU A 168 -8.40 -3.84 -12.27
C GLU A 168 -7.12 -4.57 -12.69
N GLN A 169 -6.76 -4.50 -13.97
CA GLN A 169 -5.51 -5.08 -14.47
C GLN A 169 -4.28 -4.44 -13.84
N PHE A 170 -4.32 -3.12 -13.58
CA PHE A 170 -3.26 -2.45 -12.83
C PHE A 170 -3.18 -2.96 -11.39
N LEU A 171 -4.30 -3.10 -10.69
CA LEU A 171 -4.33 -3.60 -9.31
C LEU A 171 -3.85 -5.05 -9.18
N GLU A 172 -4.12 -5.90 -10.17
CA GLU A 172 -3.65 -7.29 -10.16
C GLU A 172 -2.15 -7.41 -10.44
N ASN A 173 -1.59 -6.53 -11.28
CA ASN A 173 -0.21 -6.62 -11.74
C ASN A 173 0.77 -5.70 -10.98
N ARG A 174 0.27 -4.75 -10.18
CA ARG A 174 1.13 -3.85 -9.41
C ARG A 174 1.99 -4.61 -8.41
N SER A 175 3.18 -4.08 -8.14
CA SER A 175 4.03 -4.60 -7.08
C SER A 175 3.32 -4.49 -5.72
N VAL A 176 3.47 -5.49 -4.87
CA VAL A 176 3.09 -5.41 -3.44
C VAL A 176 3.83 -4.26 -2.73
N TYR A 177 4.97 -3.82 -3.26
CA TYR A 177 5.75 -2.68 -2.76
C TYR A 177 5.51 -1.39 -3.57
N ALA A 178 4.40 -1.31 -4.31
CA ALA A 178 4.00 -0.08 -4.99
C ALA A 178 3.51 1.00 -4.00
N GLY A 179 3.02 0.57 -2.84
CA GLY A 179 2.48 1.49 -1.84
C GLY A 179 3.51 2.44 -1.25
N LYS A 180 2.99 3.58 -0.79
CA LYS A 180 3.77 4.66 -0.19
C LYS A 180 4.28 4.28 1.21
N TYR A 181 3.42 3.65 2.01
CA TYR A 181 3.74 3.28 3.38
C TYR A 181 4.01 1.78 3.50
N PHE A 182 4.83 1.42 4.48
CA PHE A 182 5.17 0.04 4.81
C PHE A 182 4.98 -0.17 6.31
N LEU A 183 4.52 -1.36 6.68
CA LEU A 183 4.35 -1.77 8.06
C LEU A 183 5.45 -2.73 8.44
N ILE A 184 6.30 -2.35 9.39
CA ILE A 184 7.34 -3.21 9.94
C ILE A 184 6.81 -3.80 11.24
N LYS A 185 6.79 -5.12 11.33
CA LYS A 185 6.41 -5.84 12.55
C LYS A 185 7.65 -6.44 13.18
N ALA A 186 7.91 -6.12 14.44
CA ALA A 186 8.95 -6.78 15.23
C ALA A 186 8.30 -7.73 16.22
N SER A 187 8.83 -8.95 16.33
CA SER A 187 8.36 -9.97 17.27
C SER A 187 9.45 -10.32 18.27
N ALA A 188 9.08 -10.40 19.55
CA ALA A 188 10.02 -10.67 20.64
C ALA A 188 9.37 -11.46 21.79
N TYR A 189 10.20 -12.07 22.64
CA TYR A 189 9.76 -12.78 23.85
C TYR A 189 9.45 -11.83 25.03
N LYS A 190 9.92 -10.58 24.95
CA LYS A 190 9.58 -9.50 25.89
C LYS A 190 9.05 -8.28 25.14
N SER A 191 8.16 -7.52 25.77
CA SER A 191 7.56 -6.33 25.16
C SER A 191 8.38 -5.04 25.32
N ASN A 192 9.29 -4.98 26.29
CA ASN A 192 10.06 -3.77 26.58
C ASN A 192 11.20 -3.50 25.58
N VAL A 193 11.60 -4.50 24.79
CA VAL A 193 12.72 -4.40 23.84
C VAL A 193 12.42 -3.57 22.61
N PHE A 194 11.15 -3.34 22.28
CA PHE A 194 10.76 -2.71 21.02
C PHE A 194 11.24 -1.27 20.88
N LYS A 195 11.23 -0.51 21.98
CA LYS A 195 11.70 0.88 21.99
C LYS A 195 13.19 0.97 21.68
N ASP A 196 13.96 -0.02 22.13
CA ASP A 196 15.41 -0.05 21.95
C ASP A 196 15.79 -0.45 20.50
N LEU A 197 14.91 -1.16 19.79
CA LEU A 197 15.12 -1.57 18.40
C LEU A 197 14.77 -0.49 17.38
N GLU A 198 14.01 0.54 17.78
CA GLU A 198 13.52 1.59 16.88
C GLU A 198 14.66 2.34 16.15
N GLU A 199 15.69 2.75 16.88
CA GLU A 199 16.84 3.47 16.27
C GLU A 199 17.57 2.60 15.23
N GLY A 200 17.74 1.30 15.52
CA GLY A 200 18.36 0.36 14.59
C GLY A 200 17.55 0.16 13.32
N ILE A 201 16.23 0.01 13.43
CA ILE A 201 15.33 -0.04 12.27
C ILE A 201 15.44 1.27 11.48
N LEU A 202 15.46 2.42 12.15
CA LEU A 202 15.58 3.73 11.51
C LEU A 202 16.90 3.91 10.76
N SER A 203 18.01 3.43 11.32
CA SER A 203 19.32 3.45 10.64
C SER A 203 19.37 2.58 9.39
N SER A 204 18.46 1.61 9.27
CA SER A 204 18.37 0.73 8.11
C SER A 204 17.71 1.38 6.88
N PHE A 205 17.09 2.56 7.02
CA PHE A 205 16.57 3.29 5.85
C PHE A 205 17.65 4.03 5.08
N THR A 206 18.76 4.37 5.75
CA THR A 206 19.86 5.13 5.16
C THR A 206 20.89 4.22 4.51
N ASN A 207 21.34 4.59 3.32
CA ASN A 207 22.45 3.94 2.62
C ASN A 207 23.23 5.01 1.85
N ASP A 208 24.45 4.68 1.41
CA ASP A 208 25.33 5.60 0.68
C ASP A 208 24.68 6.28 -0.53
N TYR A 209 23.77 5.59 -1.23
CA TYR A 209 23.06 6.15 -2.38
C TYR A 209 21.98 7.15 -1.91
N THR A 210 21.13 6.75 -0.97
CA THR A 210 20.10 7.61 -0.38
C THR A 210 20.70 8.84 0.28
N ASP A 211 21.84 8.71 0.95
CA ASP A 211 22.56 9.83 1.57
C ASP A 211 23.12 10.81 0.52
N LYS A 212 23.61 10.30 -0.62
CA LYS A 212 24.08 11.14 -1.73
C LYS A 212 22.92 11.88 -2.41
N GLU A 213 21.80 11.20 -2.66
CA GLU A 213 20.61 11.81 -3.25
C GLU A 213 20.02 12.88 -2.32
N MET A 214 19.98 12.62 -1.01
CA MET A 214 19.54 13.59 -0.01
C MET A 214 20.46 14.82 0.00
N LYS A 215 21.79 14.62 0.07
CA LYS A 215 22.76 15.74 0.02
C LYS A 215 22.63 16.53 -1.27
N ARG A 216 22.54 15.87 -2.42
CA ARG A 216 22.37 16.53 -3.71
C ARG A 216 21.09 17.36 -3.75
N ARG A 217 19.97 16.84 -3.23
CA ARG A 217 18.72 17.57 -3.12
C ARG A 217 18.90 18.81 -2.23
N ASP A 218 19.49 18.63 -1.05
CA ASP A 218 19.64 19.70 -0.07
C ASP A 218 20.56 20.83 -0.61
N GLU A 219 21.66 20.47 -1.26
CA GLU A 219 22.55 21.41 -1.95
C GLU A 219 21.83 22.14 -3.09
N LEU A 220 21.01 21.45 -3.87
CA LEU A 220 20.22 22.08 -4.94
C LEU A 220 19.19 23.07 -4.40
N LEU A 221 18.51 22.71 -3.31
CA LEU A 221 17.54 23.58 -2.63
C LEU A 221 18.23 24.81 -2.01
N GLU A 222 19.43 24.65 -1.47
CA GLU A 222 20.24 25.76 -0.97
C GLU A 222 20.62 26.72 -2.10
N ILE A 223 21.13 26.20 -3.22
CA ILE A 223 21.45 27.00 -4.42
C ILE A 223 20.20 27.69 -4.96
N GLU A 224 19.05 27.01 -5.02
CA GLU A 224 17.79 27.59 -5.48
C GLU A 224 17.34 28.74 -4.58
N LYS A 225 17.43 28.54 -3.27
CA LYS A 225 17.12 29.58 -2.28
C LYS A 225 18.03 30.79 -2.42
N GLU A 226 19.34 30.60 -2.56
CA GLU A 226 20.29 31.69 -2.77
C GLU A 226 19.97 32.48 -4.05
N ASN A 227 19.67 31.78 -5.15
CA ASN A 227 19.26 32.42 -6.40
C ASN A 227 17.97 33.23 -6.24
N LEU A 228 16.97 32.70 -5.53
CA LEU A 228 15.72 33.42 -5.26
C LEU A 228 15.93 34.64 -4.35
N GLU A 229 16.81 34.55 -3.37
CA GLU A 229 17.18 35.69 -2.52
C GLU A 229 17.91 36.79 -3.32
N GLU A 230 18.77 36.41 -4.25
CA GLU A 230 19.41 37.35 -5.17
C GLU A 230 18.39 38.01 -6.10
N GLN A 231 17.49 37.24 -6.71
CA GLN A 231 16.38 37.78 -7.52
C GLN A 231 15.51 38.74 -6.71
N LEU A 232 15.20 38.41 -5.45
CA LEU A 232 14.44 39.28 -4.55
C LEU A 232 15.17 40.60 -4.30
N LYS A 233 16.49 40.56 -4.16
CA LYS A 233 17.32 41.78 -4.02
C LYS A 233 17.28 42.62 -5.30
N GLN A 234 17.42 42.00 -6.46
CA GLN A 234 17.36 42.69 -7.75
C GLN A 234 15.98 43.36 -7.97
N VAL A 235 14.88 42.67 -7.65
CA VAL A 235 13.53 43.25 -7.72
C VAL A 235 13.38 44.45 -6.79
N LYS A 236 13.87 44.37 -5.55
CA LYS A 236 13.86 45.51 -4.61
C LYS A 236 14.70 46.69 -5.10
N GLU A 237 15.85 46.42 -5.72
CA GLU A 237 16.68 47.47 -6.33
C GLU A 237 15.95 48.13 -7.50
N LEU A 238 15.29 47.34 -8.35
CA LEU A 238 14.49 47.86 -9.46
C LEU A 238 13.29 48.69 -8.97
N GLN A 239 12.59 48.25 -7.93
CA GLN A 239 11.53 49.02 -7.28
C GLN A 239 12.06 50.38 -6.78
N LYS A 240 13.23 50.40 -6.13
CA LYS A 240 13.87 51.66 -5.70
C LYS A 240 14.20 52.58 -6.87
N VAL A 241 14.77 52.05 -7.96
CA VAL A 241 15.06 52.84 -9.17
C VAL A 241 13.77 53.42 -9.75
N TYR A 242 12.72 52.60 -9.81
CA TYR A 242 11.43 53.02 -10.33
C TYR A 242 10.78 54.13 -9.48
N ILE A 243 10.76 53.98 -8.15
CA ILE A 243 10.28 55.01 -7.21
C ILE A 243 11.07 56.31 -7.40
N ASN A 244 12.40 56.25 -7.52
CA ASN A 244 13.24 57.44 -7.77
C ASN A 244 12.91 58.13 -9.10
N VAL A 245 12.57 57.37 -10.16
CA VAL A 245 12.16 57.94 -11.46
C VAL A 245 10.82 58.65 -11.32
N LEU A 246 9.85 58.04 -10.62
CA LEU A 246 8.55 58.66 -10.36
C LEU A 246 8.66 59.94 -9.53
N GLU A 247 9.50 59.96 -8.49
CA GLU A 247 9.79 61.15 -7.69
C GLU A 247 10.35 62.28 -8.56
N LYS A 248 11.37 61.98 -9.39
CA LYS A 248 11.97 62.97 -10.30
C LYS A 248 11.01 63.46 -11.38
N GLU A 249 10.15 62.61 -11.92
CA GLU A 249 9.10 63.02 -12.88
C GLU A 249 8.06 63.92 -12.20
N SER A 250 7.68 63.62 -10.95
CA SER A 250 6.77 64.44 -10.16
C SER A 250 7.35 65.82 -9.83
N ASP A 251 8.66 65.89 -9.51
CA ASP A 251 9.37 67.15 -9.26
C ASP A 251 9.55 67.98 -10.54
N ASN A 252 9.66 67.33 -11.71
CA ASN A 252 9.73 67.97 -13.02
C ASN A 252 8.36 68.43 -13.58
N LYS A 253 7.40 68.79 -12.71
CA LYS A 253 6.12 69.46 -13.06
C LYS A 253 6.33 70.87 -13.63
N LYS A 254 7.05 71.01 -14.74
CA LYS A 254 7.04 72.14 -15.67
C LYS A 254 7.35 71.69 -17.10
N SER A 255 6.54 70.80 -17.67
CA SER A 255 6.42 70.67 -19.14
C SER A 255 5.26 69.75 -19.53
N ASN A 256 4.02 70.15 -19.23
CA ASN A 256 2.91 69.70 -20.06
C ASN A 256 2.78 70.71 -21.19
N VAL A 257 3.41 70.45 -22.34
CA VAL A 257 3.13 71.21 -23.57
C VAL A 257 1.89 70.59 -24.19
N THR A 258 0.75 71.27 -24.05
CA THR A 258 -0.48 70.95 -24.77
C THR A 258 -0.33 71.44 -26.22
N LEU A 259 -0.28 70.54 -27.19
CA LEU A 259 -0.30 70.88 -28.61
C LEU A 259 -1.57 70.30 -29.26
N GLY A 260 -2.68 71.06 -29.16
CA GLY A 260 -3.96 70.67 -29.77
C GLY A 260 -4.60 69.41 -29.18
N GLU A 261 -5.73 68.99 -29.77
CA GLU A 261 -6.75 68.04 -29.29
C GLU A 261 -6.29 66.58 -29.03
N LEU A 262 -4.99 66.32 -28.95
CA LEU A 262 -4.43 64.98 -28.70
C LEU A 262 -3.69 64.95 -27.35
N SER A 263 -4.40 64.50 -26.30
CA SER A 263 -3.81 64.25 -24.99
C SER A 263 -3.35 62.78 -24.91
N ILE A 264 -2.05 62.54 -25.05
CA ILE A 264 -1.47 61.21 -24.82
C ILE A 264 -1.15 61.08 -23.32
N SER A 265 -2.06 60.49 -22.57
CA SER A 265 -1.86 60.19 -21.15
C SER A 265 -0.91 58.99 -21.00
N THR A 266 0.33 59.22 -20.55
CA THR A 266 1.29 58.15 -20.20
C THR A 266 1.00 57.48 -18.85
N LYS A 267 0.01 57.95 -18.09
CA LYS A 267 -0.30 57.51 -16.72
C LYS A 267 -0.77 56.06 -16.61
N ASP A 268 -1.53 55.54 -17.58
CA ASP A 268 -2.12 54.20 -17.49
C ASP A 268 -1.08 53.07 -17.58
N LYS A 269 0.11 53.34 -18.13
CA LYS A 269 1.24 52.37 -18.19
C LYS A 269 2.15 52.40 -16.97
N GLN A 270 2.05 53.43 -16.12
CA GLN A 270 2.91 53.55 -14.93
C GLN A 270 2.29 52.81 -13.73
N THR A 271 0.97 52.91 -13.53
CA THR A 271 0.26 52.25 -12.43
C THR A 271 0.32 50.72 -12.47
N THR A 272 0.44 50.12 -13.65
CA THR A 272 0.52 48.65 -13.78
C THR A 272 1.88 48.08 -13.37
N LYS A 273 2.97 48.85 -13.53
CA LYS A 273 4.34 48.35 -13.27
C LYS A 273 4.67 48.20 -11.78
N GLU A 274 4.17 49.09 -10.93
CA GLU A 274 4.33 48.97 -9.46
C GLU A 274 3.66 47.69 -8.95
N PHE A 275 2.45 47.45 -9.44
CA PHE A 275 1.67 46.27 -9.10
C PHE A 275 2.34 44.99 -9.62
N GLU A 276 2.87 44.99 -10.84
CA GLU A 276 3.65 43.88 -11.40
C GLU A 276 4.89 43.58 -10.56
N LEU A 277 5.67 44.59 -10.17
CA LEU A 277 6.87 44.40 -9.33
C LEU A 277 6.54 43.89 -7.93
N LEU A 278 5.42 44.32 -7.35
CA LEU A 278 4.94 43.80 -6.07
C LEU A 278 4.49 42.35 -6.19
N GLN A 279 3.78 42.00 -7.27
CA GLN A 279 3.40 40.61 -7.54
C GLN A 279 4.62 39.70 -7.71
N GLU A 280 5.63 40.13 -8.46
CA GLU A 280 6.87 39.35 -8.63
C GLU A 280 7.62 39.20 -7.31
N GLU A 281 7.69 40.25 -6.48
CA GLU A 281 8.26 40.15 -5.14
C GLU A 281 7.52 39.10 -4.28
N GLN A 282 6.18 39.14 -4.29
CA GLN A 282 5.36 38.18 -3.55
C GLN A 282 5.54 36.75 -4.07
N LYS A 283 5.62 36.56 -5.40
CA LYS A 283 5.89 35.25 -6.00
C LYS A 283 7.23 34.70 -5.53
N ILE A 284 8.31 35.48 -5.61
CA ILE A 284 9.65 35.06 -5.18
C ILE A 284 9.65 34.70 -3.69
N ARG A 285 9.03 35.53 -2.84
CA ARG A 285 8.92 35.24 -1.40
C ARG A 285 8.14 33.97 -1.10
N ASN A 286 7.04 33.74 -1.82
CA ASN A 286 6.25 32.52 -1.70
C ASN A 286 7.04 31.29 -2.20
N SER A 287 7.89 31.44 -3.21
CA SER A 287 8.78 30.35 -3.66
C SER A 287 9.83 30.03 -2.60
N ILE A 288 10.47 31.04 -2.00
CA ILE A 288 11.44 30.85 -0.90
C ILE A 288 10.78 30.13 0.30
N GLN A 289 9.52 30.46 0.62
CA GLN A 289 8.78 29.81 1.72
C GLN A 289 8.45 28.33 1.48
N LYS A 290 8.45 27.88 0.22
CA LYS A 290 8.12 26.50 -0.15
C LYS A 290 9.35 25.58 -0.15
N ILE A 291 10.55 26.16 -0.10
CA ILE A 291 11.83 25.46 0.04
C ILE A 291 12.08 25.22 1.53
#